data_AF-A0A133UUS4-F1
#
_entry.id   AF-A0A133UUS4-F1
#
_cell.length_a   1.000
_cell.length_b   1.000
_cell.length_c   1.000
_cell.angle_alpha   90.00
_cell.angle_beta   90.00
_cell.angle_gamma   90.00
#
_symmetry.space_group_name_H-M   'P 1'
#
loop_
_entity.id
_entity.type
_entity.pdbx_description
1 polymer ?
#
loop_
_entity_poly.entity_id
_entity_poly.type
_entity_poly.pdbx_seq_one_letter_code
_entity_poly.pdbx_strand_id
1 'polypeptide(L)'
;MCEKWHDPDLTRRDTTKFRFSTYTSHEAYKVYQDFLTEALTLMTTCEGTLEGIAKYLNISKHMVELGEHTLLDYLGDSGKDMIEVDGDLIVIYADFSGTAISKNSGMIMSKVGDEVAYQVCPTINYMTAWNFVKRLKKRLETSDDTTVVFVTDGGLAWLDPIQSLFPDAVHIRQFHSKNTRGIIYVHLRHEGEPYTVRFPWDAVLEEGEASEDARRMRERRKLDESSRSEGERTNRTN
;
A
#
# COMPACT_ATOMS: atom_id res chain seq x y z
N MET A 1 31.06 -14.17 -22.69
CA MET A 1 31.10 -12.69 -22.76
C MET A 1 29.69 -12.19 -22.53
N CYS A 2 29.48 -11.36 -21.49
CA CYS A 2 28.17 -10.83 -21.14
C CYS A 2 27.90 -9.59 -22.01
N GLU A 3 27.40 -9.81 -23.23
CA GLU A 3 27.02 -8.74 -24.14
C GLU A 3 25.52 -8.44 -23.95
N LYS A 4 25.20 -7.52 -23.03
CA LYS A 4 23.90 -6.84 -23.05
C LYS A 4 24.12 -5.33 -23.07
N TRP A 5 23.99 -4.82 -24.30
CA TRP A 5 23.56 -3.51 -24.75
C TRP A 5 23.29 -2.46 -23.66
N HIS A 6 24.30 -1.64 -23.40
CA HIS A 6 24.11 -0.27 -22.95
C HIS A 6 23.59 0.55 -24.14
N ASP A 7 22.38 1.11 -24.03
CA ASP A 7 21.84 2.08 -25.00
C ASP A 7 22.27 3.50 -24.58
N PRO A 8 23.33 4.07 -25.20
CA PRO A 8 23.91 5.34 -24.77
C PRO A 8 23.00 6.53 -25.07
N ASP A 9 22.09 6.38 -26.03
CA ASP A 9 21.17 7.45 -26.44
C ASP A 9 20.10 7.67 -25.37
N LEU A 10 19.72 6.61 -24.64
CA LEU A 10 18.71 6.67 -23.58
C LEU A 10 19.25 7.28 -22.28
N THR A 11 20.49 6.94 -21.90
CA THR A 11 21.08 7.36 -20.62
C THR A 11 21.92 8.63 -20.74
N ARG A 12 22.26 9.06 -21.97
CA ARG A 12 23.28 10.08 -22.27
C ARG A 12 24.64 9.80 -21.63
N ARG A 13 24.91 8.56 -21.21
CA ARG A 13 26.15 8.14 -20.54
C ARG A 13 27.05 7.38 -21.52
N ASP A 14 27.49 8.00 -22.61
CA ASP A 14 28.36 7.39 -23.62
C ASP A 14 29.84 7.34 -23.17
N THR A 15 30.14 6.60 -22.10
CA THR A 15 31.52 6.46 -21.62
C THR A 15 31.93 5.02 -21.41
N THR A 16 33.16 4.70 -21.84
CA THR A 16 33.81 3.39 -21.63
C THR A 16 34.17 3.11 -20.17
N LYS A 17 33.92 4.04 -19.24
CA LYS A 17 34.12 3.83 -17.79
C LYS A 17 33.32 2.65 -17.22
N PHE A 18 32.21 2.29 -17.87
CA PHE A 18 31.38 1.14 -17.48
C PHE A 18 31.82 -0.20 -18.11
N ARG A 19 32.84 -0.22 -18.97
CA ARG A 19 33.46 -1.48 -19.38
C ARG A 19 34.23 -2.00 -18.17
N PHE A 20 33.83 -3.16 -17.65
CA PHE A 20 34.48 -3.83 -16.51
C PHE A 20 35.99 -3.99 -16.77
N SER A 21 36.80 -3.00 -16.40
CA SER A 21 38.25 -3.08 -16.37
C SER A 21 38.65 -3.44 -14.95
N THR A 22 38.82 -4.73 -14.65
CA THR A 22 39.57 -5.25 -13.48
C THR A 22 39.62 -4.30 -12.26
N TYR A 23 38.47 -3.86 -11.77
CA TYR A 23 38.39 -2.80 -10.76
C TYR A 23 38.63 -3.39 -9.37
N THR A 24 39.31 -2.64 -8.52
CA THR A 24 39.47 -3.00 -7.10
C THR A 24 38.10 -3.05 -6.43
N SER A 25 37.92 -3.91 -5.42
CA SER A 25 36.62 -4.14 -4.77
C SER A 25 35.93 -2.86 -4.26
N HIS A 26 36.69 -1.80 -4.00
CA HIS A 26 36.20 -0.50 -3.55
C HIS A 26 35.50 0.32 -4.64
N GLU A 27 36.00 0.31 -5.88
CA GLU A 27 35.40 1.05 -6.99
C GLU A 27 34.09 0.38 -7.45
N ALA A 28 34.07 -0.95 -7.49
CA ALA A 28 32.86 -1.72 -7.74
C ALA A 28 31.78 -1.45 -6.67
N TYR A 29 32.19 -1.34 -5.39
CA TYR A 29 31.27 -1.00 -4.31
C TYR A 29 30.59 0.36 -4.50
N LYS A 30 31.35 1.40 -4.88
CA LYS A 30 30.78 2.74 -5.15
C LYS A 30 29.76 2.70 -6.30
N VAL A 31 30.09 2.00 -7.38
CA VAL A 31 29.17 1.85 -8.52
C VAL A 31 27.88 1.14 -8.12
N TYR A 32 27.96 0.07 -7.30
CA TYR A 32 26.75 -0.59 -6.80
C TYR A 32 25.92 0.31 -5.87
N GLN A 33 26.58 1.09 -5.02
CA GLN A 33 25.90 2.05 -4.13
C GLN A 33 25.16 3.13 -4.92
N ASP A 34 25.78 3.67 -5.97
CA ASP A 34 25.16 4.68 -6.84
C ASP A 34 23.91 4.12 -7.54
N PHE A 35 24.00 2.93 -8.14
CA PHE A 35 22.86 2.29 -8.79
C PHE A 35 21.74 1.93 -7.81
N LEU A 36 22.07 1.46 -6.61
CA LEU A 36 21.08 1.17 -5.57
C LEU A 36 20.31 2.45 -5.17
N THR A 37 21.04 3.56 -5.00
CA THR A 37 20.45 4.85 -4.64
C THR A 37 19.54 5.39 -5.76
N GLU A 38 19.99 5.34 -7.01
CA GLU A 38 19.18 5.75 -8.16
C GLU A 38 17.92 4.87 -8.31
N ALA A 39 18.05 3.55 -8.14
CA ALA A 39 16.92 2.63 -8.20
C ALA A 39 15.88 2.92 -7.10
N LEU A 40 16.32 3.08 -5.85
CA LEU A 40 15.45 3.44 -4.71
C LEU A 40 14.74 4.77 -4.94
N THR A 41 15.45 5.77 -5.47
CA THR A 41 14.87 7.08 -5.78
C THR A 41 13.77 6.95 -6.84
N LEU A 42 14.02 6.22 -7.93
CA LEU A 42 13.03 6.03 -8.99
C LEU A 42 11.81 5.24 -8.54
N MET A 43 11.99 4.23 -7.69
CA MET A 43 10.87 3.48 -7.10
C MET A 43 9.99 4.35 -6.21
N THR A 44 10.57 5.27 -5.46
CA THR A 44 9.85 6.11 -4.49
C THR A 44 9.25 7.39 -5.08
N THR A 45 9.81 7.90 -6.18
CA THR A 45 9.41 9.21 -6.74
C THR A 45 8.62 9.15 -8.04
N CYS A 46 8.79 8.09 -8.85
CA CYS A 46 8.31 8.09 -10.24
C CYS A 46 7.26 7.02 -10.55
N GLU A 47 6.78 6.23 -9.58
CA GLU A 47 5.87 5.08 -9.79
C GLU A 47 6.35 4.13 -10.91
N GLY A 48 7.66 4.08 -11.16
CA GLY A 48 8.25 3.31 -12.26
C GLY A 48 8.16 1.80 -12.01
N THR A 49 7.83 1.02 -13.04
CA THR A 49 7.87 -0.45 -12.95
C THR A 49 9.31 -0.95 -12.80
N LEU A 50 9.52 -2.14 -12.20
CA LEU A 50 10.85 -2.72 -12.07
C LEU A 50 11.54 -2.86 -13.43
N GLU A 51 10.82 -3.29 -14.46
CA GLU A 51 11.35 -3.36 -15.83
C GLU A 51 11.70 -1.98 -16.40
N GLY A 52 10.87 -0.96 -16.12
CA GLY A 52 11.10 0.40 -16.58
C GLY A 52 12.35 1.01 -15.95
N ILE A 53 12.51 0.84 -14.64
CA ILE A 53 13.68 1.31 -13.90
C ILE A 53 14.94 0.57 -14.34
N ALA A 54 14.87 -0.75 -14.48
CA ALA A 54 15.99 -1.57 -14.96
C ALA A 54 16.45 -1.13 -16.35
N LYS A 55 15.50 -0.86 -17.26
CA LYS A 55 15.78 -0.35 -18.60
C LYS A 55 16.38 1.05 -18.56
N TYR A 56 15.83 1.96 -17.74
CA TYR A 56 16.31 3.34 -17.63
C TYR A 56 17.72 3.42 -17.08
N LEU A 57 18.02 2.66 -16.03
CA LEU A 57 19.36 2.61 -15.41
C LEU A 57 20.34 1.70 -16.15
N ASN A 58 19.86 0.95 -17.15
CA ASN A 58 20.61 -0.06 -17.87
C ASN A 58 21.28 -1.10 -16.93
N ILE A 59 20.50 -1.61 -15.99
CA ILE A 59 20.92 -2.64 -15.03
C ILE A 59 20.02 -3.87 -15.12
N SER A 60 20.41 -4.96 -14.47
CA SER A 60 19.55 -6.13 -14.38
C SER A 60 18.33 -5.83 -13.51
N LYS A 61 17.18 -6.44 -13.84
CA LYS A 61 15.98 -6.39 -12.99
C LYS A 61 16.28 -6.83 -11.56
N HIS A 62 17.16 -7.82 -11.40
CA HIS A 62 17.59 -8.31 -10.09
C HIS A 62 18.24 -7.23 -9.21
N MET A 63 18.97 -6.28 -9.80
CA MET A 63 19.57 -5.17 -9.05
C MET A 63 18.48 -4.19 -8.54
N VAL A 64 17.39 -4.02 -9.30
CA VAL A 64 16.24 -3.22 -8.86
C VAL A 64 15.45 -3.95 -7.77
N GLU A 65 15.22 -5.26 -7.93
CA GLU A 65 14.59 -6.12 -6.91
C GLU A 65 15.37 -6.10 -5.59
N LEU A 66 16.72 -6.07 -5.63
CA LEU A 66 17.54 -5.95 -4.43
C LEU A 66 17.25 -4.63 -3.68
N GLY A 67 17.08 -3.52 -4.41
CA GLY A 67 16.67 -2.24 -3.83
C GLY A 67 15.27 -2.31 -3.22
N GLU A 68 14.33 -2.95 -3.91
CA GLU A 68 12.98 -3.18 -3.36
C GLU A 68 13.06 -3.97 -2.04
N HIS A 69 13.77 -5.10 -2.02
CA HIS A 69 13.97 -5.89 -0.80
C HIS A 69 14.59 -5.08 0.34
N THR A 70 15.61 -4.27 0.04
CA THR A 70 16.26 -3.41 1.05
C THR A 70 15.27 -2.39 1.65
N LEU A 71 14.39 -1.82 0.82
CA LEU A 71 13.34 -0.91 1.28
C LEU A 71 12.30 -1.65 2.14
N LEU A 72 11.91 -2.86 1.76
CA LEU A 72 10.95 -3.67 2.53
C LEU A 72 11.54 -4.08 3.88
N ASP A 73 12.81 -4.44 3.93
CA ASP A 73 13.51 -4.76 5.19
C ASP A 73 13.57 -3.53 6.09
N TYR A 74 13.94 -2.36 5.55
CA TYR A 74 13.93 -1.10 6.29
C TYR A 74 12.53 -0.73 6.82
N LEU A 75 11.49 -0.93 6.01
CA LEU A 75 10.10 -0.72 6.42
C LEU A 75 9.66 -1.74 7.49
N GLY A 76 10.13 -2.98 7.42
CA GLY A 76 9.87 -4.02 8.42
C GLY A 76 10.36 -3.65 9.82
N ASP A 77 11.47 -2.91 9.89
CA ASP A 77 12.16 -2.55 11.15
C ASP A 77 11.73 -1.19 11.74
N SER A 78 10.98 -0.36 11.01
CA SER A 78 10.72 1.06 11.37
C SER A 78 9.34 1.38 11.94
N GLY A 79 8.54 0.39 12.33
CA GLY A 79 7.26 0.63 13.00
C GLY A 79 7.43 1.16 14.43
N LYS A 80 6.81 2.30 14.78
CA LYS A 80 6.78 2.83 16.16
C LYS A 80 6.36 1.76 17.19
N ASP A 81 7.02 1.67 18.33
CA ASP A 81 6.73 0.59 19.28
C ASP A 81 5.33 0.65 19.92
N MET A 82 4.77 1.85 20.14
CA MET A 82 3.43 2.05 20.72
C MET A 82 2.63 3.12 19.97
N ILE A 83 1.30 2.99 20.02
CA ILE A 83 0.30 3.89 19.44
C ILE A 83 -0.65 4.26 20.59
N GLU A 84 -0.42 5.42 21.19
CA GLU A 84 -1.30 6.01 22.19
C GLU A 84 -2.35 6.87 21.47
N VAL A 85 -3.63 6.60 21.70
CA VAL A 85 -4.72 7.41 21.18
C VAL A 85 -5.69 7.71 22.31
N ASP A 86 -5.96 9.00 22.52
CA ASP A 86 -6.91 9.47 23.52
C ASP A 86 -8.29 9.71 22.89
N GLY A 87 -9.34 9.40 23.65
CA GLY A 87 -10.73 9.60 23.25
C GLY A 87 -11.66 8.42 23.53
N ASP A 88 -12.95 8.74 23.58
CA ASP A 88 -14.04 7.78 23.83
C ASP A 88 -14.28 6.84 22.62
N LEU A 89 -13.87 7.26 21.42
CA LEU A 89 -14.04 6.53 20.16
C LEU A 89 -12.75 6.55 19.34
N ILE A 90 -12.20 5.36 19.08
CA ILE A 90 -11.03 5.20 18.21
C ILE A 90 -11.46 4.54 16.91
N VAL A 91 -11.30 5.25 15.79
CA VAL A 91 -11.57 4.71 14.46
C VAL A 91 -10.27 4.28 13.78
N ILE A 92 -10.24 3.02 13.37
CA ILE A 92 -9.12 2.34 12.74
C ILE A 92 -9.50 2.02 11.29
N TYR A 93 -8.97 2.79 10.35
CA TYR A 93 -9.16 2.52 8.92
C TYR A 93 -8.04 1.63 8.41
N ALA A 94 -8.33 0.42 7.96
CA ALA A 94 -7.33 -0.49 7.42
C ALA A 94 -7.67 -0.95 6.00
N ASP A 95 -6.66 -0.92 5.12
CA ASP A 95 -6.79 -1.32 3.72
C ASP A 95 -5.51 -2.03 3.24
N PHE A 96 -5.63 -2.79 2.15
CA PHE A 96 -4.52 -3.46 1.50
C PHE A 96 -4.16 -2.74 0.19
N SER A 97 -2.97 -2.19 0.14
CA SER A 97 -2.38 -1.67 -1.10
C SER A 97 -1.46 -2.72 -1.72
N GLY A 98 -1.97 -3.42 -2.74
CA GLY A 98 -1.13 -4.24 -3.61
C GLY A 98 -0.37 -3.36 -4.61
N THR A 99 0.86 -3.75 -4.97
CA THR A 99 1.58 -3.09 -6.06
C THR A 99 1.32 -3.85 -7.37
N ALA A 100 1.14 -3.13 -8.49
CA ALA A 100 1.19 -3.74 -9.82
C ALA A 100 2.64 -4.07 -10.26
N ILE A 101 3.61 -3.59 -9.48
CA ILE A 101 5.05 -3.61 -9.76
C ILE A 101 5.67 -4.93 -9.31
N SER A 102 5.23 -5.48 -8.17
CA SER A 102 5.72 -6.74 -7.63
C SER A 102 4.58 -7.60 -7.08
N LYS A 103 4.55 -8.87 -7.49
CA LYS A 103 3.64 -9.88 -6.92
C LYS A 103 4.02 -10.31 -5.50
N ASN A 104 5.23 -9.92 -5.07
CA ASN A 104 5.78 -10.29 -3.77
C ASN A 104 5.70 -9.14 -2.76
N SER A 105 5.24 -7.96 -3.19
CA SER A 105 5.26 -6.75 -2.39
C SER A 105 3.90 -6.05 -2.45
N GLY A 106 3.26 -6.04 -1.30
CA GLY A 106 2.09 -5.24 -0.98
C GLY A 106 2.20 -4.78 0.46
N MET A 107 1.22 -4.01 0.91
CA MET A 107 1.22 -3.49 2.26
C MET A 107 -0.19 -3.40 2.79
N ILE A 108 -0.41 -3.98 3.96
CA ILE A 108 -1.54 -3.62 4.80
C ILE A 108 -1.18 -2.31 5.48
N MET A 109 -2.04 -1.31 5.37
CA MET A 109 -1.91 -0.03 6.06
C MET A 109 -3.12 0.21 6.92
N SER A 110 -2.92 0.88 8.04
CA SER A 110 -3.96 1.37 8.92
C SER A 110 -3.67 2.77 9.43
N LYS A 111 -4.72 3.60 9.52
CA LYS A 111 -4.70 4.88 10.23
C LYS A 111 -5.44 4.72 11.56
N VAL A 112 -4.76 5.03 12.65
CA VAL A 112 -5.28 5.00 14.03
C VAL A 112 -5.03 6.38 14.66
N GLY A 113 -6.08 7.20 14.78
CA GLY A 113 -5.89 8.62 15.12
C GLY A 113 -4.99 9.30 14.08
N ASP A 114 -3.91 9.94 14.52
CA ASP A 114 -2.89 10.54 13.66
C ASP A 114 -1.71 9.60 13.34
N GLU A 115 -1.71 8.39 13.89
CA GLU A 115 -0.66 7.40 13.69
C GLU A 115 -0.97 6.46 12.52
N VAL A 116 0.11 5.98 11.89
CA VAL A 116 0.03 5.00 10.81
C VAL A 116 0.69 3.70 11.25
N ALA A 117 -0.05 2.61 11.16
CA ALA A 117 0.46 1.26 11.35
C ALA A 117 0.45 0.55 10.00
N TYR A 118 1.52 -0.18 9.68
CA TYR A 118 1.55 -0.94 8.43
C TYR A 118 2.26 -2.29 8.63
N GLN A 119 2.02 -3.19 7.68
CA GLN A 119 2.72 -4.46 7.56
C GLN A 119 2.91 -4.77 6.08
N VAL A 120 4.16 -4.96 5.69
CA VAL A 120 4.52 -5.44 4.36
C VAL A 120 4.08 -6.90 4.23
N CYS A 121 3.30 -7.20 3.20
CA CYS A 121 2.94 -8.57 2.82
C CYS A 121 2.50 -8.64 1.35
N PRO A 122 2.77 -9.75 0.65
CA PRO A 122 2.50 -9.87 -0.79
C PRO A 122 1.01 -9.80 -1.15
N THR A 123 0.15 -10.26 -0.26
CA THR A 123 -1.29 -10.41 -0.47
C THR A 123 -2.00 -10.36 0.86
N ILE A 124 -3.25 -9.91 0.85
CA ILE A 124 -4.14 -10.04 1.99
C ILE A 124 -4.86 -11.40 1.99
N ASN A 125 -4.59 -12.18 3.03
CA ASN A 125 -5.30 -13.39 3.42
C ASN A 125 -5.51 -13.42 4.95
N TYR A 126 -6.19 -14.46 5.43
CA TYR A 126 -6.46 -14.66 6.86
C TYR A 126 -5.20 -14.52 7.73
N MET A 127 -4.09 -15.16 7.36
CA MET A 127 -2.88 -15.18 8.19
C MET A 127 -2.19 -13.81 8.25
N THR A 128 -2.13 -13.11 7.12
CA THR A 128 -1.54 -11.76 7.06
C THR A 128 -2.38 -10.74 7.83
N ALA A 129 -3.71 -10.83 7.73
CA ALA A 129 -4.63 -9.98 8.48
C ALA A 129 -4.56 -10.29 9.98
N TRP A 130 -4.53 -11.58 10.36
CA TRP A 130 -4.36 -12.01 11.73
C TRP A 130 -3.10 -11.45 12.38
N ASN A 131 -1.95 -11.58 11.69
CA ASN A 131 -0.69 -11.06 12.19
C ASN A 131 -0.70 -9.53 12.31
N PHE A 132 -1.32 -8.84 11.35
CA PHE A 132 -1.46 -7.39 11.40
C PHE A 132 -2.30 -6.94 12.60
N VAL A 133 -3.52 -7.48 12.75
CA VAL A 133 -4.44 -7.13 13.85
C VAL A 133 -3.82 -7.50 15.20
N LYS A 134 -3.11 -8.63 15.28
CA LYS A 134 -2.40 -9.04 16.51
C LYS A 134 -1.29 -8.08 16.88
N ARG A 135 -0.51 -7.59 15.90
CA ARG A 135 0.51 -6.56 16.14
C ARG A 135 -0.13 -5.25 16.55
N LEU A 136 -1.23 -4.87 15.91
CA LEU A 136 -1.96 -3.66 16.25
C LEU A 136 -2.47 -3.71 17.70
N LYS A 137 -3.07 -4.81 18.13
CA LYS A 137 -3.50 -5.02 19.52
C LYS A 137 -2.38 -4.87 20.54
N LYS A 138 -1.17 -5.31 20.20
CA LYS A 138 -0.01 -5.19 21.10
C LYS A 138 0.51 -3.75 21.21
N ARG A 139 0.31 -2.94 20.17
CA ARG A 139 0.83 -1.58 20.06
C ARG A 139 -0.19 -0.53 20.47
N LEU A 140 -1.48 -0.86 20.36
CA LEU A 140 -2.58 0.05 20.65
C LEU A 140 -2.85 0.04 22.16
N GLU A 141 -2.62 1.18 22.80
CA GLU A 141 -3.03 1.41 24.18
C GLU A 141 -4.32 2.25 24.16
N THR A 142 -5.38 1.71 24.77
CA THR A 142 -6.68 2.37 24.89
C THR A 142 -7.13 2.34 26.34
N SER A 143 -7.98 3.30 26.74
CA SER A 143 -8.68 3.19 28.01
C SER A 143 -9.72 2.06 27.98
N ASP A 144 -10.10 1.54 29.15
CA ASP A 144 -11.08 0.43 29.25
C ASP A 144 -12.47 0.82 28.71
N ASP A 145 -12.81 2.11 28.72
CA ASP A 145 -14.11 2.64 28.28
C ASP A 145 -14.15 3.04 26.80
N THR A 146 -13.01 2.95 26.10
CA THR A 146 -12.90 3.40 24.71
C THR A 146 -13.56 2.42 23.73
N THR A 147 -14.46 2.92 22.90
CA THR A 147 -15.05 2.14 21.79
C THR A 147 -14.09 2.11 20.60
N VAL A 148 -13.66 0.91 20.20
CA VAL A 148 -12.82 0.72 19.00
C VAL A 148 -13.69 0.39 17.80
N VAL A 149 -13.50 1.12 16.70
CA VAL A 149 -14.20 0.91 15.42
C VAL A 149 -13.20 0.56 14.33
N PHE A 150 -13.31 -0.63 13.76
CA PHE A 150 -12.55 -0.99 12.56
C PHE A 150 -13.35 -0.67 11.30
N VAL A 151 -12.70 -0.07 10.32
CA VAL A 151 -13.25 0.17 8.98
C VAL A 151 -12.31 -0.48 7.96
N THR A 152 -12.78 -1.54 7.31
CA THR A 152 -11.99 -2.31 6.34
C THR A 152 -12.73 -2.51 5.03
N ASP A 153 -12.01 -3.01 4.02
CA ASP A 153 -12.66 -3.54 2.83
C ASP A 153 -13.60 -4.72 3.16
N GLY A 154 -14.41 -5.08 2.17
CA GLY A 154 -15.38 -6.17 2.25
C GLY A 154 -14.75 -7.57 2.26
N GLY A 155 -13.43 -7.70 2.29
CA GLY A 155 -12.73 -8.98 2.32
C GLY A 155 -13.08 -9.81 3.55
N LEU A 156 -13.14 -11.14 3.39
CA LEU A 156 -13.37 -12.05 4.53
C LEU A 156 -12.14 -12.19 5.43
N ALA A 157 -10.95 -11.84 4.93
CA ALA A 157 -9.69 -11.96 5.66
C ALA A 157 -9.68 -11.19 6.99
N TRP A 158 -10.48 -10.12 7.11
CA TRP A 158 -10.52 -9.25 8.29
C TRP A 158 -11.43 -9.74 9.41
N LEU A 159 -12.48 -10.51 9.09
CA LEU A 159 -13.59 -10.78 9.99
C LEU A 159 -13.13 -11.51 11.26
N ASP A 160 -12.57 -12.70 11.10
CA ASP A 160 -12.15 -13.55 12.21
C ASP A 160 -11.02 -12.93 13.05
N PRO A 161 -9.95 -12.34 12.46
CA PRO A 161 -8.94 -11.61 13.21
C PRO A 161 -9.49 -10.53 14.13
N ILE A 162 -10.39 -9.68 13.62
CA ILE A 162 -10.92 -8.54 14.37
C ILE A 162 -11.85 -9.07 15.46
N GLN A 163 -12.79 -9.96 15.16
CA GLN A 163 -13.71 -10.51 16.15
C GLN A 163 -13.00 -11.30 17.27
N SER A 164 -11.88 -11.96 16.95
CA SER A 164 -11.14 -12.74 17.94
C SER A 164 -10.24 -11.87 18.83
N LEU A 165 -9.61 -10.85 18.26
CA LEU A 165 -8.62 -10.03 18.96
C LEU A 165 -9.24 -8.78 19.60
N PHE A 166 -10.32 -8.25 19.02
CA PHE A 166 -11.08 -7.11 19.49
C PHE A 166 -12.58 -7.47 19.53
N PRO A 167 -12.99 -8.35 20.47
CA PRO A 167 -14.35 -8.91 20.48
C PRO A 167 -15.45 -7.87 20.66
N ASP A 168 -15.14 -6.76 21.34
CA ASP A 168 -16.08 -5.67 21.62
C ASP A 168 -15.98 -4.52 20.60
N ALA A 169 -15.09 -4.64 19.60
CA ALA A 169 -14.99 -3.62 18.56
C ALA A 169 -16.16 -3.67 17.59
N VAL A 170 -16.56 -2.48 17.11
CA VAL A 170 -17.47 -2.35 15.98
C VAL A 170 -16.66 -2.51 14.70
N HIS A 171 -16.98 -3.51 13.87
CA HIS A 171 -16.28 -3.74 12.61
C HIS A 171 -17.18 -3.44 11.41
N ILE A 172 -16.85 -2.37 10.70
CA ILE A 172 -17.50 -1.91 9.47
C ILE A 172 -16.73 -2.44 8.27
N ARG A 173 -17.40 -3.22 7.42
CA ARG A 173 -16.86 -3.74 6.16
C ARG A 173 -17.52 -3.07 4.97
N GLN A 174 -16.69 -2.50 4.10
CA GLN A 174 -17.13 -1.74 2.93
C GLN A 174 -16.90 -2.53 1.64
N PHE A 175 -17.97 -2.81 0.90
CA PHE A 175 -17.86 -3.60 -0.32
C PHE A 175 -17.71 -2.70 -1.56
N HIS A 176 -16.65 -2.93 -2.33
CA HIS A 176 -16.31 -2.13 -3.50
C HIS A 176 -16.60 -2.83 -4.85
N SER A 177 -17.02 -4.10 -4.84
CA SER A 177 -17.28 -4.82 -6.09
C SER A 177 -18.51 -4.25 -6.80
N LYS A 178 -18.53 -4.26 -8.15
CA LYS A 178 -19.60 -3.65 -8.97
C LYS A 178 -21.01 -4.04 -8.52
N ASN A 179 -21.22 -5.28 -8.07
CA ASN A 179 -22.53 -5.81 -7.69
C ASN A 179 -22.90 -5.55 -6.22
N THR A 180 -21.96 -5.06 -5.40
CA THR A 180 -22.15 -4.83 -3.95
C THR A 180 -21.72 -3.43 -3.52
N ARG A 181 -21.39 -2.57 -4.49
CA ARG A 181 -20.99 -1.20 -4.24
C ARG A 181 -22.13 -0.46 -3.55
N GLY A 182 -21.80 0.23 -2.46
CA GLY A 182 -22.81 0.91 -1.63
C GLY A 182 -23.49 -0.02 -0.62
N ILE A 183 -22.94 -1.20 -0.33
CA ILE A 183 -23.37 -2.02 0.82
C ILE A 183 -22.27 -1.97 1.87
N ILE A 184 -22.66 -1.78 3.13
CA ILE A 184 -21.79 -1.94 4.29
C ILE A 184 -22.37 -2.97 5.26
N TYR A 185 -21.49 -3.79 5.83
CA TYR A 185 -21.83 -4.67 6.95
C TYR A 185 -21.20 -4.11 8.21
N VAL A 186 -21.99 -4.00 9.28
CA VAL A 186 -21.53 -3.58 10.60
C VAL A 186 -21.65 -4.78 11.53
N HIS A 187 -20.52 -5.31 11.96
CA HIS A 187 -20.42 -6.35 12.95
C HIS A 187 -20.22 -5.70 14.32
N LEU A 188 -21.03 -6.08 15.31
CA LEU A 188 -20.92 -5.56 16.68
C LEU A 188 -21.44 -6.60 17.67
N ARG A 189 -21.10 -6.45 18.94
CA ARG A 189 -21.76 -7.17 20.03
C ARG A 189 -22.81 -6.28 20.68
N HIS A 190 -23.97 -6.85 20.95
CA HIS A 190 -25.02 -6.21 21.73
C HIS A 190 -25.51 -7.23 22.77
N GLU A 191 -25.49 -6.84 24.05
CA GLU A 191 -25.84 -7.72 25.17
C GLU A 191 -25.04 -9.04 25.19
N GLY A 192 -23.79 -9.00 24.75
CA GLY A 192 -22.89 -10.16 24.69
C GLY A 192 -23.03 -11.03 23.43
N GLU A 193 -24.09 -10.83 22.65
CA GLU A 193 -24.37 -11.60 21.44
C GLU A 193 -23.83 -10.90 20.18
N PRO A 194 -23.26 -11.63 19.21
CA PRO A 194 -22.73 -11.07 17.98
C PRO A 194 -23.85 -10.79 16.97
N TYR A 195 -23.90 -9.56 16.46
CA TYR A 195 -24.82 -9.13 15.43
C TYR A 195 -24.08 -8.67 14.18
N THR A 196 -24.73 -8.85 13.03
CA THR A 196 -24.33 -8.22 11.77
C THR A 196 -25.52 -7.44 11.23
N VAL A 197 -25.35 -6.13 11.11
CA VAL A 197 -26.35 -5.26 10.51
C VAL A 197 -25.90 -4.88 9.10
N ARG A 198 -26.80 -5.05 8.14
CA ARG A 198 -26.56 -4.70 6.74
C ARG A 198 -27.21 -3.36 6.45
N PHE A 199 -26.42 -2.39 6.00
CA PHE A 199 -26.92 -1.09 5.57
C PHE A 199 -26.61 -0.85 4.09
N PRO A 200 -27.52 -0.23 3.34
CA PRO A 200 -27.15 0.48 2.12
C PRO A 200 -26.42 1.78 2.50
N TRP A 201 -25.43 2.14 1.71
CA TRP A 201 -24.68 3.38 1.79
C TRP A 201 -24.83 4.12 0.47
N ASP A 202 -25.98 4.77 0.33
CA ASP A 202 -26.39 5.43 -0.90
C ASP A 202 -25.89 6.88 -1.02
N ALA A 203 -25.62 7.54 0.12
CA ALA A 203 -25.14 8.91 0.17
C ALA A 203 -24.08 9.10 1.27
N VAL A 204 -23.01 9.82 0.94
CA VAL A 204 -22.11 10.42 1.93
C VAL A 204 -22.73 11.78 2.26
N LEU A 205 -23.27 11.94 3.47
CA LEU A 205 -23.72 13.24 3.93
C LEU A 205 -22.47 14.08 4.23
N GLU A 206 -22.35 15.25 3.62
CA GLU A 206 -21.26 16.18 3.88
C GLU A 206 -21.48 16.88 5.22
N GLU A 207 -21.08 16.21 6.31
CA GLU A 207 -20.63 16.96 7.49
C GLU A 207 -19.10 16.94 7.49
N GLY A 208 -18.52 18.12 7.26
CA GLY A 208 -17.08 18.34 7.14
C GLY A 208 -16.64 18.69 5.72
N GLU A 209 -15.89 19.79 5.60
CA GLU A 209 -15.20 20.14 4.34
C GLU A 209 -14.12 19.08 4.06
N ALA A 210 -14.13 18.50 2.86
CA ALA A 210 -13.07 17.61 2.44
C ALA A 210 -11.72 18.36 2.46
N SER A 211 -10.70 17.75 3.05
CA SER A 211 -9.36 18.33 3.02
C SER A 211 -8.89 18.58 1.58
N GLU A 212 -8.06 19.60 1.38
CA GLU A 212 -7.51 19.96 0.06
C GLU A 212 -6.87 18.75 -0.65
N ASP A 213 -6.17 17.89 0.10
CA ASP A 213 -5.58 16.66 -0.45
C ASP A 213 -6.64 15.64 -0.93
N ALA A 214 -7.74 15.48 -0.17
CA ALA A 214 -8.83 14.59 -0.57
C ALA A 214 -9.55 15.11 -1.83
N ARG A 215 -9.74 16.44 -1.95
CA ARG A 215 -10.29 17.07 -3.15
C ARG A 215 -9.36 16.86 -4.35
N ARG A 216 -8.06 17.16 -4.19
CA ARG A 216 -7.04 16.99 -5.23
C ARG A 216 -6.96 15.55 -5.75
N MET A 217 -7.02 14.55 -4.87
CA MET A 217 -7.02 13.14 -5.28
C MET A 217 -8.29 12.73 -6.04
N ARG A 218 -9.46 13.23 -5.62
CA ARG A 218 -10.73 12.97 -6.32
C ARG A 218 -10.73 13.60 -7.72
N GLU A 219 -10.19 14.80 -7.86
CA GLU A 219 -10.04 15.49 -9.15
C GLU A 219 -9.12 14.74 -10.10
N ARG A 220 -7.94 14.28 -9.62
CA ARG A 220 -7.04 13.42 -10.42
C ARG A 220 -7.74 12.16 -10.92
N ARG A 221 -8.46 11.44 -10.06
CA ARG A 221 -9.17 10.21 -10.44
C ARG A 221 -10.27 10.46 -11.48
N LYS A 222 -10.99 11.58 -11.40
CA LYS A 222 -11.98 11.97 -12.42
C LYS A 222 -11.32 12.28 -13.77
N LEU A 223 -10.15 12.90 -13.78
CA LEU A 223 -9.38 13.17 -15.00
C LEU A 223 -8.89 11.85 -15.64
N ASP A 224 -8.46 10.88 -14.85
CA ASP A 224 -8.04 9.55 -15.35
C ASP A 224 -9.21 8.71 -15.93
N GLU A 225 -10.43 8.87 -15.41
CA GLU A 225 -11.63 8.25 -16.00
C GLU A 225 -12.07 8.94 -17.31
N SER A 226 -11.86 10.25 -17.42
CA SER A 226 -12.18 11.00 -18.65
C SER A 226 -11.23 10.64 -19.81
N SER A 227 -9.94 10.43 -19.53
CA SER A 227 -8.97 10.02 -20.55
C SER A 227 -9.16 8.58 -21.03
N ARG A 228 -9.74 7.68 -20.21
CA ARG A 228 -10.13 6.33 -20.63
C ARG A 228 -11.34 6.29 -21.55
N SER A 229 -12.26 7.25 -21.43
CA SER A 229 -13.50 7.27 -22.22
C SER A 229 -13.35 7.93 -23.60
N GLU A 230 -12.31 8.74 -23.81
CA GLU A 230 -11.99 9.27 -25.14
C GLU A 230 -11.26 8.27 -26.05
N GLY A 231 -10.44 7.37 -25.50
CA GLY A 231 -9.70 6.38 -26.27
C GLY A 231 -10.53 5.21 -26.84
N GLU A 232 -11.69 4.90 -26.25
CA GLU A 232 -12.57 3.82 -26.74
C GLU A 232 -13.54 4.25 -27.85
N ARG A 233 -13.72 5.57 -28.08
CA ARG A 233 -14.64 6.08 -29.10
C ARG A 233 -14.05 6.17 -30.51
N THR A 234 -12.73 6.10 -30.67
CA THR A 234 -12.05 6.27 -31.97
C THR A 234 -11.78 4.97 -32.74
N ASN A 235 -12.03 3.79 -32.17
CA ASN A 235 -11.77 2.49 -32.83
C ASN A 235 -13.03 1.70 -33.24
N ARG A 236 -14.19 2.34 -33.36
CA ARG A 236 -15.40 1.74 -33.94
C ARG A 236 -15.93 2.56 -35.10
N THR A 237 -15.14 2.67 -36.16
CA THR A 237 -15.63 3.01 -37.51
C THR A 237 -14.56 2.63 -38.53
N ASN A 238 -14.68 1.42 -39.06
CA ASN A 238 -14.39 1.01 -40.43
C ASN A 238 -14.97 -0.38 -40.67
#